data_AF-A0A943NJL1-F1
#
_entry.id   AF-A0A943NJL1-F1
#
_cell.length_a   1.000
_cell.length_b   1.000
_cell.length_c   1.000
_cell.angle_alpha   90.00
_cell.angle_beta   90.00
_cell.angle_gamma   90.00
#
_symmetry.space_group_name_H-M   'P 1'
#
loop_
_entity.id
_entity.type
_entity.pdbx_description
1 polymer ?
#
loop_
_entity_poly.entity_id
_entity_poly.type
_entity_poly.pdbx_seq_one_letter_code
_entity_poly.pdbx_strand_id
1 'polypeptide(L)'
;VKANILSTLTANMLSTMMLNRLPIDECIETVASTLPMCRERKLAYSTFTLACFTDSTVRLVQYDNPDAVLLRNGKNYAYDTGIHFIGEKKICESTISLMENDMLVLMTDGITNAGIGKLSPGGWKREEVIEFLERWYTPDISPQNLAARLVEAGNVLCMDSNDDDMTALVFKVRPRRAINVMIGPPADPKDDARVLKLFFAKEGSHICCGGSTAHMISRYLNKPIIPVEDSGTDKVPAIATIEGMDLVTEGIITLQQVADLAEQYVSDNRLSITINSGNDGVSLLCAYLFEQATDINFFFGKAENTANDDLDIGMDAKAIVINRLISSLREMGKNVKISRC
;
A
#
# COMPACT_ATOMS: atom_id res chain seq x y z
N VAL A 1 -4.37 -5.52 -27.02
CA VAL A 1 -4.44 -7.00 -27.21
C VAL A 1 -3.06 -7.65 -27.37
N LYS A 2 -2.26 -7.34 -28.42
CA LYS A 2 -0.94 -7.99 -28.61
C LYS A 2 0.05 -7.72 -27.46
N ALA A 3 0.17 -6.46 -27.01
CA ALA A 3 1.04 -6.08 -25.88
C ALA A 3 0.63 -6.78 -24.58
N ASN A 4 -0.66 -6.73 -24.21
CA ASN A 4 -1.20 -7.41 -23.03
C ASN A 4 -0.94 -8.93 -23.02
N ILE A 5 -1.08 -9.61 -24.16
CA ILE A 5 -0.77 -11.05 -24.26
C ILE A 5 0.71 -11.31 -24.01
N LEU A 6 1.60 -10.49 -24.59
CA LEU A 6 3.04 -10.68 -24.48
C LEU A 6 3.59 -10.28 -23.11
N SER A 7 3.07 -9.21 -22.49
CA SER A 7 3.42 -8.84 -21.12
C SER A 7 2.99 -9.93 -20.14
N THR A 8 1.77 -10.46 -20.30
CA THR A 8 1.25 -11.57 -19.49
C THR A 8 2.08 -12.85 -19.67
N LEU A 9 2.44 -13.18 -20.91
CA LEU A 9 3.31 -14.34 -21.19
C LEU A 9 4.71 -14.17 -20.59
N THR A 10 5.30 -12.97 -20.71
CA THR A 10 6.63 -12.65 -20.15
C THR A 10 6.61 -12.78 -18.63
N ALA A 11 5.61 -12.19 -17.97
CA ALA A 11 5.43 -12.27 -16.52
C ALA A 11 5.18 -13.72 -16.06
N ASN A 12 4.35 -14.48 -16.78
CA ASN A 12 4.06 -15.88 -16.46
C ASN A 12 5.29 -16.78 -16.65
N MET A 13 6.07 -16.58 -17.72
CA MET A 13 7.31 -17.32 -17.95
C MET A 13 8.32 -17.06 -16.82
N LEU A 14 8.62 -15.78 -16.54
CA LEU A 14 9.54 -15.41 -15.45
C LEU A 14 9.06 -15.97 -14.10
N SER A 15 7.79 -15.77 -13.77
CA SER A 15 7.21 -16.23 -12.49
C SER A 15 7.26 -17.75 -12.35
N THR A 16 6.89 -18.48 -13.41
CA THR A 16 6.90 -19.96 -13.41
C THR A 16 8.32 -20.50 -13.27
N MET A 17 9.27 -19.93 -14.01
CA MET A 17 10.67 -20.36 -13.95
C MET A 17 11.29 -20.08 -12.58
N MET A 18 11.02 -18.91 -12.00
CA MET A 18 11.47 -18.55 -10.65
C MET A 18 10.84 -19.44 -9.57
N LEU A 19 9.54 -19.76 -9.67
CA LEU A 19 8.87 -20.71 -8.76
C LEU A 19 9.50 -22.11 -8.82
N ASN A 20 9.96 -22.51 -10.00
CA ASN A 20 10.71 -23.76 -10.21
C ASN A 20 12.19 -23.69 -9.80
N ARG A 21 12.62 -22.57 -9.18
CA ARG A 21 13.98 -22.34 -8.68
C ARG A 21 15.06 -22.42 -9.77
N LEU A 22 14.71 -22.09 -11.01
CA LEU A 22 15.71 -21.89 -12.06
C LEU A 22 16.59 -20.68 -11.70
N PRO A 23 17.89 -20.71 -12.03
CA PRO A 23 18.75 -19.55 -11.89
C PRO A 23 18.16 -18.35 -12.64
N ILE A 24 18.15 -17.19 -12.01
CA ILE A 24 17.59 -15.97 -12.58
C ILE A 24 18.22 -15.62 -13.95
N ASP A 25 19.51 -15.91 -14.12
CA ASP A 25 20.25 -15.70 -15.37
C ASP A 25 19.65 -16.53 -16.52
N GLU A 26 19.32 -17.80 -16.26
CA GLU A 26 18.66 -18.68 -17.22
C GLU A 26 17.23 -18.21 -17.54
N CYS A 27 16.52 -17.70 -16.53
CA CYS A 27 15.18 -17.10 -16.72
C CYS A 27 15.26 -15.89 -17.67
N ILE A 28 16.22 -14.99 -17.42
CA ILE A 28 16.44 -13.79 -18.24
C ILE A 28 16.83 -14.17 -19.65
N GLU A 29 17.77 -15.10 -19.83
CA GLU A 29 18.21 -15.56 -21.15
C GLU A 29 17.07 -16.21 -21.94
N THR A 30 16.26 -17.05 -21.29
CA THR A 30 15.10 -17.70 -21.92
C THR A 30 14.07 -16.68 -22.37
N VAL A 31 13.75 -15.69 -21.52
CA VAL A 31 12.77 -14.67 -21.87
C VAL A 31 13.30 -13.72 -22.94
N ALA A 32 14.54 -13.26 -22.79
CA ALA A 32 15.20 -12.42 -23.78
C ALA A 32 15.33 -13.13 -25.14
N SER A 33 15.59 -14.44 -25.19
CA SER A 33 15.68 -15.17 -26.46
C SER A 33 14.32 -15.46 -27.11
N THR A 34 13.26 -15.65 -26.32
CA THR A 34 11.90 -15.97 -26.83
C THR A 34 11.10 -14.75 -27.25
N LEU A 35 11.43 -13.56 -26.74
CA LEU A 35 10.72 -12.32 -27.07
C LEU A 35 10.87 -11.98 -28.56
N PRO A 36 9.77 -11.97 -29.36
CA PRO A 36 9.86 -11.65 -30.77
C PRO A 36 10.24 -10.17 -30.99
N MET A 37 10.92 -9.89 -32.10
CA MET A 37 11.15 -8.52 -32.57
C MET A 37 10.10 -8.12 -33.61
N CYS A 38 9.57 -6.90 -33.52
CA CYS A 38 8.66 -6.36 -34.52
C CYS A 38 9.42 -6.10 -35.82
N ARG A 39 9.07 -6.83 -36.89
CA ARG A 39 9.72 -6.67 -38.21
C ARG A 39 9.52 -5.27 -38.83
N GLU A 40 8.42 -4.59 -38.54
CA GLU A 40 8.11 -3.27 -39.10
C GLU A 40 8.77 -2.13 -38.32
N ARG A 41 8.75 -2.19 -36.98
CA ARG A 41 9.28 -1.12 -36.11
C ARG A 41 10.68 -1.37 -35.58
N LYS A 42 11.23 -2.58 -35.76
CA LYS A 42 12.49 -3.08 -35.14
C LYS A 42 12.55 -2.94 -33.61
N LEU A 43 11.40 -2.74 -32.96
CA LEU A 43 11.27 -2.70 -31.50
C LEU A 43 10.91 -4.10 -30.99
N ALA A 44 11.40 -4.46 -29.80
CA ALA A 44 10.94 -5.70 -29.16
C ALA A 44 9.48 -5.55 -28.73
N TYR A 45 8.73 -6.65 -28.80
CA TYR A 45 7.29 -6.59 -28.51
C TYR A 45 6.93 -6.55 -27.01
N SER A 46 7.89 -6.78 -26.11
CA SER A 46 7.70 -6.62 -24.66
C SER A 46 9.02 -6.17 -24.02
N THR A 47 8.94 -5.10 -23.24
CA THR A 47 9.96 -4.68 -22.29
C THR A 47 9.80 -5.49 -20.99
N PHE A 48 10.78 -5.45 -20.10
CA PHE A 48 10.61 -5.95 -18.73
C PHE A 48 11.57 -5.29 -17.75
N THR A 49 11.15 -5.24 -16.49
CA THR A 49 11.98 -4.84 -15.35
C THR A 49 11.78 -5.88 -14.27
N LEU A 50 12.87 -6.53 -13.85
CA LEU A 50 12.88 -7.53 -12.80
C LEU A 50 13.62 -6.97 -11.58
N ALA A 51 12.99 -7.06 -10.41
CA ALA A 51 13.59 -6.73 -9.12
C ALA A 51 13.52 -7.94 -8.20
N CYS A 52 14.68 -8.48 -7.83
CA CYS A 52 14.79 -9.63 -6.93
C CYS A 52 15.41 -9.21 -5.61
N PHE A 53 14.62 -9.27 -4.55
CA PHE A 53 15.02 -8.89 -3.21
C PHE A 53 15.58 -10.09 -2.45
N THR A 54 16.74 -9.93 -1.83
CA THR A 54 17.35 -10.90 -0.92
C THR A 54 17.91 -10.12 0.26
N ASP A 55 17.29 -10.27 1.43
CA ASP A 55 17.55 -9.47 2.63
C ASP A 55 17.49 -7.96 2.32
N SER A 56 18.59 -7.23 2.52
CA SER A 56 18.73 -5.81 2.22
C SER A 56 19.38 -5.53 0.87
N THR A 57 19.35 -6.48 -0.07
CA THR A 57 19.93 -6.32 -1.41
C THR A 57 18.86 -6.53 -2.47
N VAL A 58 18.87 -5.71 -3.51
CA VAL A 58 18.06 -5.92 -4.72
C VAL A 58 18.96 -6.13 -5.92
N ARG A 59 18.68 -7.18 -6.68
CA ARG A 59 19.20 -7.36 -8.03
C ARG A 59 18.17 -6.85 -9.02
N LEU A 60 18.56 -5.87 -9.83
CA LEU A 60 17.75 -5.29 -10.90
C LEU A 60 18.23 -5.82 -12.24
N VAL A 61 17.30 -6.23 -13.09
CA VAL A 61 17.55 -6.57 -14.49
C VAL A 61 16.51 -5.88 -15.35
N GLN A 62 16.97 -5.05 -16.27
CA GLN A 62 16.13 -4.08 -16.99
C GLN A 62 16.35 -4.20 -18.50
N TYR A 63 15.24 -4.28 -19.23
CA TYR A 63 15.22 -4.33 -20.68
C TYR A 63 14.17 -3.35 -21.21
N ASP A 64 14.65 -2.28 -21.83
CA ASP A 64 13.90 -1.34 -22.69
C ASP A 64 12.80 -0.50 -21.98
N ASN A 65 12.48 -0.78 -20.71
CA ASN A 65 11.75 0.13 -19.82
C ASN A 65 12.65 1.28 -19.32
N PRO A 66 12.06 2.39 -18.86
CA PRO A 66 12.79 3.42 -18.12
C PRO A 66 13.55 2.82 -16.93
N ASP A 67 14.82 3.23 -16.77
CA ASP A 67 15.66 2.74 -15.67
C ASP A 67 15.02 3.09 -14.31
N ALA A 68 14.99 2.11 -13.41
CA ALA A 68 14.45 2.26 -12.07
C ALA A 68 15.04 3.46 -11.34
N VAL A 69 14.21 4.15 -10.55
CA VAL A 69 14.63 5.28 -9.72
C VAL A 69 14.75 4.79 -8.29
N LEU A 70 15.92 4.98 -7.69
CA LEU A 70 16.13 4.72 -6.26
C LEU A 70 16.19 6.05 -5.53
N LEU A 71 15.24 6.32 -4.65
CA LEU A 71 15.30 7.43 -3.72
C LEU A 71 15.96 6.97 -2.42
N ARG A 72 17.03 7.66 -2.02
CA ARG A 72 17.69 7.50 -0.72
C ARG A 72 17.71 8.85 -0.02
N ASN A 73 17.16 8.92 1.18
CA ASN A 73 16.97 10.17 1.93
C ASN A 73 16.26 11.26 1.09
N GLY A 74 15.29 10.85 0.26
CA GLY A 74 14.51 11.74 -0.59
C GLY A 74 15.21 12.27 -1.83
N LYS A 75 16.40 11.77 -2.17
CA LYS A 75 17.14 12.14 -3.37
C LYS A 75 17.42 10.93 -4.26
N ASN A 76 17.44 11.15 -5.57
CA ASN A 76 17.83 10.12 -6.52
C ASN A 76 19.27 9.67 -6.24
N TYR A 77 19.42 8.37 -6.01
CA TYR A 77 20.68 7.71 -5.77
C TYR A 77 21.14 7.04 -7.06
N ALA A 78 22.26 7.51 -7.61
CA ALA A 78 22.92 6.85 -8.72
C ALA A 78 23.56 5.54 -8.23
N TYR A 79 23.25 4.45 -8.91
CA TYR A 79 23.82 3.12 -8.64
C TYR A 79 24.52 2.60 -9.90
N ASP A 80 25.49 1.70 -9.70
CA ASP A 80 26.27 1.14 -10.79
C ASP A 80 25.41 0.18 -11.64
N THR A 81 25.57 0.28 -12.96
CA THR A 81 24.84 -0.52 -13.94
C THR A 81 25.81 -1.20 -14.88
N GLY A 82 25.85 -2.53 -14.81
CA GLY A 82 26.50 -3.38 -15.80
C GLY A 82 25.63 -3.50 -17.04
N ILE A 83 26.25 -3.54 -18.21
CA ILE A 83 25.56 -3.75 -19.48
C ILE A 83 26.09 -5.03 -20.10
N HIS A 84 25.19 -5.91 -20.51
CA HIS A 84 25.52 -7.06 -21.34
C HIS A 84 24.47 -7.24 -22.44
N PHE A 85 24.76 -8.11 -23.41
CA PHE A 85 23.92 -8.32 -24.57
C PHE A 85 23.47 -9.78 -24.66
N ILE A 86 22.19 -9.99 -24.91
CA ILE A 86 21.61 -11.29 -25.25
C ILE A 86 21.10 -11.19 -26.68
N GLY A 87 21.89 -11.71 -27.63
CA GLY A 87 21.71 -11.40 -29.05
C GLY A 87 21.92 -9.91 -29.31
N GLU A 88 20.92 -9.23 -29.90
CA GLU A 88 20.94 -7.78 -30.17
C GLU A 88 20.36 -6.95 -28.99
N LYS A 89 19.89 -7.61 -27.93
CA LYS A 89 19.16 -6.96 -26.83
C LYS A 89 20.13 -6.50 -25.75
N LYS A 90 20.14 -5.20 -25.47
CA LYS A 90 20.91 -4.59 -24.37
C LYS A 90 20.18 -4.82 -23.05
N ILE A 91 20.80 -5.56 -22.14
CA ILE A 91 20.29 -5.80 -20.79
C ILE A 91 21.14 -5.01 -19.79
N CYS A 92 20.47 -4.24 -18.94
CA CYS A 92 21.09 -3.48 -17.85
C CYS A 92 20.90 -4.23 -16.54
N GLU A 93 21.98 -4.46 -15.80
CA GLU A 93 21.94 -5.14 -14.49
C GLU A 93 22.62 -4.34 -13.39
N SER A 94 22.01 -4.34 -12.21
CA SER A 94 22.55 -3.68 -11.01
C SER A 94 22.32 -4.55 -9.79
N THR A 95 23.27 -4.55 -8.86
CA THR A 95 23.09 -5.11 -7.51
C THR A 95 23.24 -3.99 -6.51
N ILE A 96 22.20 -3.70 -5.75
CA ILE A 96 22.13 -2.53 -4.88
C ILE A 96 21.85 -2.96 -3.45
N SER A 97 22.70 -2.53 -2.52
CA SER A 97 22.41 -2.63 -1.08
C SER A 97 21.46 -1.51 -0.68
N LEU A 98 20.30 -1.89 -0.15
CA LEU A 98 19.23 -1.02 0.30
C LEU A 98 19.40 -0.63 1.76
N MET A 99 18.94 0.58 2.08
CA MET A 99 18.91 1.16 3.43
C MET A 99 17.46 1.40 3.87
N GLU A 100 17.24 1.52 5.18
CA GLU A 100 15.94 1.91 5.70
C GLU A 100 15.47 3.23 5.08
N ASN A 101 14.19 3.28 4.70
CA ASN A 101 13.53 4.39 3.99
C ASN A 101 13.95 4.60 2.53
N ASP A 102 14.79 3.73 1.96
CA ASP A 102 14.96 3.70 0.51
C ASP A 102 13.63 3.38 -0.18
N MET A 103 13.35 4.09 -1.28
CA MET A 103 12.24 3.80 -2.17
C MET A 103 12.73 3.47 -3.57
N LEU A 104 12.43 2.26 -4.03
CA LEU A 104 12.71 1.83 -5.40
C LEU A 104 11.44 1.95 -6.23
N VAL A 105 11.50 2.74 -7.29
CA VAL A 105 10.39 2.99 -8.22
C VAL A 105 10.70 2.35 -9.57
N LEU A 106 9.85 1.43 -9.99
CA LEU A 106 9.83 0.84 -11.33
C LEU A 106 8.65 1.44 -12.09
N MET A 107 8.82 1.69 -13.39
CA MET A 107 7.78 2.27 -14.23
C MET A 107 7.86 1.73 -15.66
N THR A 108 6.73 1.75 -16.37
CA THR A 108 6.70 1.53 -17.82
C THR A 108 7.01 2.84 -18.56
N ASP A 109 7.33 2.71 -19.85
CA ASP A 109 7.51 3.85 -20.75
C ASP A 109 6.24 4.69 -20.93
N GLY A 110 5.04 4.14 -20.69
CA GLY A 110 3.79 4.89 -20.62
C GLY A 110 3.86 6.09 -19.66
N ILE A 111 4.61 5.98 -18.55
CA ILE A 111 4.87 7.13 -17.65
C ILE A 111 5.76 8.17 -18.34
N THR A 112 6.87 7.74 -18.97
CA THR A 112 7.79 8.68 -19.62
C THR A 112 7.26 9.25 -20.93
N ASN A 113 6.30 8.59 -21.56
CA ASN A 113 5.60 9.01 -22.76
C ASN A 113 4.37 9.88 -22.43
N ALA A 114 4.06 10.10 -21.14
CA ALA A 114 2.89 10.84 -20.72
C ALA A 114 2.88 12.26 -21.30
N GLY A 115 1.75 12.63 -21.89
CA GLY A 115 1.50 13.97 -22.43
C GLY A 115 2.10 14.27 -23.80
N ILE A 116 2.70 13.31 -24.51
CA ILE A 116 3.18 13.50 -25.88
C ILE A 116 2.05 14.05 -26.77
N GLY A 117 2.34 15.14 -27.48
CA GLY A 117 1.35 15.84 -28.31
C GLY A 117 0.26 16.59 -27.52
N LYS A 118 0.39 16.67 -26.19
CA LYS A 118 -0.53 17.35 -25.26
C LYS A 118 0.24 18.30 -24.33
N LEU A 119 0.13 18.13 -23.01
CA LEU A 119 0.74 19.02 -22.02
C LEU A 119 2.26 18.86 -21.92
N SER A 120 2.81 17.73 -22.36
CA SER A 120 4.26 17.53 -22.52
C SER A 120 4.62 17.04 -23.91
N PRO A 121 4.79 17.93 -24.91
CA PRO A 121 4.99 17.54 -26.31
C PRO A 121 6.14 16.55 -26.56
N GLY A 122 7.15 16.51 -25.68
CA GLY A 122 8.29 15.59 -25.74
C GLY A 122 8.21 14.39 -24.80
N GLY A 123 7.07 14.15 -24.14
CA GLY A 123 6.92 13.17 -23.06
C GLY A 123 7.39 13.70 -21.72
N TRP A 124 7.07 12.97 -20.65
CA TRP A 124 7.52 13.26 -19.30
C TRP A 124 8.89 12.63 -19.06
N LYS A 125 9.96 13.40 -19.25
CA LYS A 125 11.32 12.83 -19.27
C LYS A 125 11.67 12.22 -17.92
N ARG A 126 12.53 11.20 -17.92
CA ARG A 126 12.93 10.50 -16.69
C ARG A 126 13.49 11.45 -15.63
N GLU A 127 14.23 12.49 -16.04
CA GLU A 127 14.75 13.53 -15.13
C GLU A 127 13.62 14.30 -14.44
N GLU A 128 12.55 14.63 -15.17
CA GLU A 128 11.37 15.34 -14.65
C GLU A 128 10.55 14.43 -13.72
N VAL A 129 10.47 13.13 -14.03
CA VAL A 129 9.89 12.12 -13.15
C VAL A 129 10.68 12.02 -11.84
N ILE A 130 12.02 12.02 -11.91
CA ILE A 130 12.87 12.03 -10.72
C ILE A 130 12.60 13.27 -9.87
N GLU A 131 12.57 14.47 -10.47
CA GLU A 131 12.26 15.71 -9.74
C GLU A 131 10.90 15.67 -9.05
N PHE A 132 9.89 15.07 -9.71
CA PHE A 132 8.57 14.85 -9.13
C PHE A 132 8.64 13.90 -7.92
N LEU A 133 9.32 12.76 -8.07
CA LEU A 133 9.47 11.76 -7.01
C LEU A 133 10.21 12.35 -5.80
N GLU A 134 11.28 13.12 -6.01
CA GLU A 134 12.00 13.83 -4.94
C GLU A 134 11.12 14.86 -4.22
N ARG A 135 10.23 15.55 -4.94
CA ARG A 135 9.32 16.56 -4.36
C ARG A 135 8.28 15.95 -3.43
N TRP A 136 7.77 14.78 -3.79
CA TRP A 136 6.70 14.10 -3.03
C TRP A 136 7.21 13.17 -1.94
N TYR A 137 8.49 12.81 -1.98
CA TYR A 137 9.05 11.93 -0.96
C TYR A 137 9.00 12.57 0.44
N THR A 138 8.51 11.79 1.40
CA THR A 138 8.73 12.02 2.83
C THR A 138 9.08 10.68 3.49
N PRO A 139 9.71 10.68 4.68
CA PRO A 139 9.93 9.44 5.42
C PRO A 139 8.62 8.69 5.76
N ASP A 140 7.48 9.39 5.81
CA ASP A 140 6.18 8.81 6.18
C ASP A 140 5.30 8.44 5.00
N ILE A 141 5.57 8.94 3.78
CA ILE A 141 4.76 8.58 2.60
C ILE A 141 4.84 7.06 2.37
N SER A 142 3.68 6.48 2.09
CA SER A 142 3.61 5.06 1.74
C SER A 142 4.05 4.84 0.30
N PRO A 143 4.58 3.65 -0.03
CA PRO A 143 4.91 3.32 -1.40
C PRO A 143 3.69 3.39 -2.33
N GLN A 144 2.51 2.98 -1.85
CA GLN A 144 1.27 3.02 -2.64
C GLN A 144 0.82 4.46 -2.94
N ASN A 145 0.97 5.38 -1.98
CA ASN A 145 0.63 6.79 -2.20
C ASN A 145 1.56 7.43 -3.25
N LEU A 146 2.87 7.16 -3.16
CA LEU A 146 3.83 7.67 -4.15
C LEU A 146 3.55 7.08 -5.55
N ALA A 147 3.24 5.79 -5.65
CA ALA A 147 2.85 5.13 -6.90
C ALA A 147 1.59 5.75 -7.50
N ALA A 148 0.55 5.94 -6.69
CA ALA A 148 -0.71 6.55 -7.10
C ALA A 148 -0.48 7.98 -7.61
N ARG A 149 0.31 8.80 -6.89
CA ARG A 149 0.64 10.16 -7.31
C ARG A 149 1.40 10.19 -8.63
N LEU A 150 2.33 9.26 -8.84
CA LEU A 150 3.09 9.18 -10.08
C LEU A 150 2.17 8.89 -11.28
N VAL A 151 1.28 7.90 -11.15
CA VAL A 151 0.32 7.56 -12.22
C VAL A 151 -0.67 8.69 -12.46
N GLU A 152 -1.19 9.30 -11.40
CA GLU A 152 -2.14 10.41 -11.51
C GLU A 152 -1.52 11.64 -12.18
N ALA A 153 -0.26 11.96 -11.88
CA ALA A 153 0.47 13.00 -12.59
C ALA A 153 0.61 12.69 -14.09
N GLY A 154 0.88 11.43 -14.45
CA GLY A 154 0.90 10.99 -15.84
C GLY A 154 -0.46 11.16 -16.53
N ASN A 155 -1.57 10.78 -15.87
CA ASN A 155 -2.92 10.97 -16.41
C ASN A 155 -3.25 12.45 -16.66
N VAL A 156 -2.88 13.33 -15.72
CA VAL A 156 -3.04 14.78 -15.88
C VAL A 156 -2.27 15.30 -17.09
N LEU A 157 -1.03 14.87 -17.29
CA LEU A 157 -0.23 15.23 -18.48
C LEU A 157 -0.89 14.77 -19.78
N CYS A 158 -1.55 13.62 -19.74
CA CYS A 158 -2.34 13.08 -20.84
C CYS A 158 -3.74 13.70 -20.97
N MET A 159 -4.10 14.69 -20.15
CA MET A 159 -5.45 15.28 -20.11
C MET A 159 -6.55 14.21 -19.96
N ASP A 160 -6.32 13.24 -19.07
CA ASP A 160 -7.23 12.13 -18.75
C ASP A 160 -7.63 11.26 -19.96
N SER A 161 -6.82 11.29 -21.02
CA SER A 161 -7.00 10.40 -22.16
C SER A 161 -5.88 9.36 -22.20
N ASN A 162 -6.27 8.08 -22.25
CA ASN A 162 -5.35 6.95 -22.22
C ASN A 162 -4.61 6.82 -23.56
N ASP A 163 -3.50 7.54 -23.72
CA ASP A 163 -2.64 7.43 -24.89
C ASP A 163 -1.78 6.16 -24.86
N ASP A 164 -1.40 5.73 -23.65
CA ASP A 164 -0.61 4.53 -23.39
C ASP A 164 -0.92 3.96 -21.99
N ASP A 165 -0.59 2.69 -21.76
CA ASP A 165 -0.77 2.01 -20.47
C ASP A 165 0.32 2.47 -19.48
N MET A 166 -0.08 3.13 -18.38
CA MET A 166 0.82 3.57 -17.32
C MET A 166 0.83 2.56 -16.17
N THR A 167 2.01 2.03 -15.85
CA THR A 167 2.19 1.16 -14.67
C THR A 167 3.38 1.64 -13.86
N ALA A 168 3.19 1.77 -12.55
CA ALA A 168 4.24 2.08 -11.59
C ALA A 168 4.20 1.09 -10.43
N LEU A 169 5.38 0.67 -9.97
CA LEU A 169 5.56 -0.18 -8.81
C LEU A 169 6.59 0.45 -7.88
N VAL A 170 6.22 0.64 -6.61
CA VAL A 170 7.08 1.29 -5.62
C VAL A 170 7.31 0.35 -4.46
N PHE A 171 8.57 0.13 -4.11
CA PHE A 171 8.99 -0.63 -2.94
C PHE A 171 9.59 0.31 -1.92
N LYS A 172 9.31 0.09 -0.63
CA LYS A 172 9.93 0.82 0.47
C LYS A 172 10.57 -0.15 1.44
N VAL A 173 11.84 0.05 1.76
CA VAL A 173 12.50 -0.69 2.84
C VAL A 173 12.14 -0.05 4.17
N ARG A 174 11.52 -0.82 5.06
CA ARG A 174 11.03 -0.32 6.35
C ARG A 174 10.94 -1.45 7.38
N PRO A 175 11.02 -1.13 8.69
CA PRO A 175 10.69 -2.09 9.73
C PRO A 175 9.21 -2.49 9.65
N ARG A 176 8.91 -3.66 10.21
CA ARG A 176 7.52 -4.09 10.42
C ARG A 176 6.84 -3.08 11.35
N ARG A 177 5.60 -2.73 11.03
CA ARG A 177 4.78 -1.82 11.82
C ARG A 177 3.49 -2.54 12.20
N ALA A 178 3.39 -2.90 13.48
CA ALA A 178 2.22 -3.53 14.07
C ALA A 178 1.18 -2.47 14.44
N ILE A 179 -0.08 -2.73 14.11
CA ILE A 179 -1.24 -1.94 14.52
C ILE A 179 -2.20 -2.84 15.32
N ASN A 180 -2.51 -2.44 16.54
CA ASN A 180 -3.39 -3.17 17.45
C ASN A 180 -4.73 -2.43 17.52
N VAL A 181 -5.82 -3.10 17.15
CA VAL A 181 -7.16 -2.49 17.07
C VAL A 181 -8.10 -3.18 18.05
N MET A 182 -8.58 -2.46 19.06
CA MET A 182 -9.57 -2.93 20.01
C MET A 182 -10.98 -2.53 19.56
N ILE A 183 -11.88 -3.52 19.46
CA ILE A 183 -13.24 -3.31 18.95
C ILE A 183 -14.26 -3.97 19.90
N GLY A 184 -14.92 -3.14 20.70
CA GLY A 184 -15.86 -3.55 21.75
C GLY A 184 -15.17 -4.12 22.99
N PRO A 185 -15.80 -4.02 24.18
CA PRO A 185 -15.29 -4.65 25.38
C PRO A 185 -15.52 -6.18 25.39
N PRO A 186 -14.77 -6.93 26.21
CA PRO A 186 -15.01 -8.35 26.48
C PRO A 186 -16.44 -8.64 26.95
N ALA A 187 -16.92 -9.88 26.76
CA ALA A 187 -18.26 -10.26 27.21
C ALA A 187 -18.45 -10.19 28.74
N ASP A 188 -17.41 -10.57 29.52
CA ASP A 188 -17.40 -10.42 30.97
C ASP A 188 -16.52 -9.22 31.38
N PRO A 189 -17.06 -8.18 32.03
CA PRO A 189 -16.28 -7.04 32.50
C PRO A 189 -15.10 -7.41 33.44
N LYS A 190 -15.11 -8.59 34.06
CA LYS A 190 -13.98 -9.09 34.87
C LYS A 190 -12.73 -9.36 34.02
N ASP A 191 -12.90 -9.56 32.72
CA ASP A 191 -11.80 -9.78 31.79
C ASP A 191 -11.19 -8.48 31.25
N ASP A 192 -11.82 -7.31 31.46
CA ASP A 192 -11.36 -6.01 30.95
C ASP A 192 -9.86 -5.78 31.21
N ALA A 193 -9.45 -5.89 32.48
CA ALA A 193 -8.06 -5.63 32.87
C ALA A 193 -7.07 -6.63 32.25
N ARG A 194 -7.48 -7.89 32.10
CA ARG A 194 -6.65 -8.95 31.50
C ARG A 194 -6.46 -8.70 30.00
N VAL A 195 -7.54 -8.38 29.30
CA VAL A 195 -7.52 -8.11 27.85
C VAL A 195 -6.75 -6.84 27.54
N LEU A 196 -6.97 -5.76 28.30
CA LEU A 196 -6.24 -4.51 28.12
C LEU A 196 -4.75 -4.65 28.43
N LYS A 197 -4.38 -5.45 29.43
CA LYS A 197 -2.97 -5.78 29.69
C LYS A 197 -2.33 -6.49 28.48
N LEU A 198 -3.05 -7.40 27.82
CA LEU A 198 -2.57 -8.07 26.61
C LEU A 198 -2.51 -7.13 25.40
N PHE A 199 -3.49 -6.23 25.27
CA PHE A 199 -3.55 -5.21 24.22
C PHE A 199 -2.34 -4.28 24.30
N PHE A 200 -2.12 -3.63 25.45
CA PHE A 200 -1.00 -2.69 25.65
C PHE A 200 0.37 -3.35 25.78
N ALA A 201 0.43 -4.67 25.96
CA ALA A 201 1.70 -5.41 25.89
C ALA A 201 2.17 -5.68 24.46
N LYS A 202 1.35 -5.38 23.44
CA LYS A 202 1.76 -5.47 22.04
C LYS A 202 2.56 -4.23 21.66
N GLU A 203 3.64 -4.44 20.91
CA GLU A 203 4.34 -3.33 20.27
C GLU A 203 3.50 -2.71 19.15
N GLY A 204 3.82 -1.46 18.81
CA GLY A 204 3.16 -0.71 17.74
C GLY A 204 2.02 0.17 18.22
N SER A 205 1.24 0.68 17.27
CA SER A 205 0.16 1.62 17.57
C SER A 205 -1.05 0.93 18.17
N HIS A 206 -1.74 1.62 19.06
CA HIS A 206 -2.94 1.18 19.75
C HIS A 206 -4.11 2.03 19.29
N ILE A 207 -5.13 1.39 18.73
CA ILE A 207 -6.34 2.02 18.18
C ILE A 207 -7.57 1.47 18.90
N CYS A 208 -8.48 2.35 19.27
CA CYS A 208 -9.77 2.01 19.86
C CYS A 208 -10.90 2.39 18.92
N CYS A 209 -11.78 1.42 18.63
CA CYS A 209 -13.02 1.64 17.91
C CYS A 209 -14.22 1.36 18.84
N GLY A 210 -14.99 2.40 19.16
CA GLY A 210 -16.26 2.31 19.87
C GLY A 210 -16.30 2.98 21.24
N GLY A 211 -17.42 3.63 21.55
CA GLY A 211 -17.61 4.36 22.81
C GLY A 211 -17.48 3.50 24.06
N SER A 212 -18.13 2.34 24.11
CA SER A 212 -18.03 1.40 25.23
C SER A 212 -16.58 0.92 25.44
N THR A 213 -15.86 0.67 24.34
CA THR A 213 -14.43 0.32 24.34
C THR A 213 -13.58 1.48 24.89
N ALA A 214 -13.86 2.70 24.45
CA ALA A 214 -13.15 3.91 24.87
C ALA A 214 -13.33 4.17 26.36
N HIS A 215 -14.55 4.00 26.90
CA HIS A 215 -14.80 4.10 28.35
C HIS A 215 -14.07 3.02 29.15
N MET A 216 -14.02 1.78 28.64
CA MET A 216 -13.26 0.71 29.27
C MET A 216 -11.76 1.04 29.33
N ILE A 217 -11.18 1.52 28.22
CA ILE A 217 -9.77 1.95 28.14
C ILE A 217 -9.50 3.17 29.02
N SER A 218 -10.37 4.17 28.98
CA SER A 218 -10.28 5.38 29.81
C SER A 218 -10.22 5.06 31.30
N ARG A 219 -11.07 4.15 31.78
CA ARG A 219 -11.05 3.69 33.18
C ARG A 219 -9.76 2.96 33.52
N TYR A 220 -9.27 2.09 32.62
CA TYR A 220 -8.05 1.31 32.85
C TYR A 220 -6.79 2.19 32.91
N LEU A 221 -6.67 3.17 32.01
CA LEU A 221 -5.53 4.09 31.97
C LEU A 221 -5.65 5.24 32.99
N ASN A 222 -6.85 5.45 33.57
CA ASN A 222 -7.19 6.60 34.38
C ASN A 222 -6.94 7.93 33.63
N LYS A 223 -7.40 7.99 32.38
CA LYS A 223 -7.25 9.14 31.47
C LYS A 223 -8.62 9.50 30.86
N PRO A 224 -8.97 10.79 30.78
CA PRO A 224 -10.26 11.21 30.25
C PRO A 224 -10.36 10.97 28.73
N ILE A 225 -11.58 10.78 28.24
CA ILE A 225 -11.89 10.81 26.81
C ILE A 225 -12.14 12.28 26.45
N ILE A 226 -11.34 12.83 25.54
CA ILE A 226 -11.45 14.21 25.10
C ILE A 226 -11.86 14.22 23.62
N PRO A 227 -13.09 14.62 23.27
CA PRO A 227 -13.52 14.77 21.89
C PRO A 227 -12.61 15.75 21.15
N VAL A 228 -12.31 15.46 19.88
CA VAL A 228 -11.55 16.37 19.02
C VAL A 228 -12.55 17.23 18.25
N GLU A 229 -12.53 18.54 18.51
CA GLU A 229 -13.35 19.51 17.80
C GLU A 229 -13.05 19.48 16.29
N ASP A 230 -14.08 19.72 15.48
CA ASP A 230 -14.01 19.78 14.00
C ASP A 230 -13.44 18.53 13.31
N SER A 231 -13.44 17.37 13.99
CA SER A 231 -12.97 16.10 13.42
C SER A 231 -14.07 15.23 12.78
N GLY A 232 -15.34 15.61 12.98
CA GLY A 232 -16.49 14.91 12.42
C GLY A 232 -17.00 15.54 11.11
N THR A 233 -17.76 14.76 10.35
CA THR A 233 -18.51 15.20 9.18
C THR A 233 -19.96 14.73 9.27
N ASP A 234 -20.82 15.11 8.33
CA ASP A 234 -22.22 14.65 8.27
C ASP A 234 -22.35 13.11 8.24
N LYS A 235 -21.31 12.39 7.82
CA LYS A 235 -21.30 10.94 7.67
C LYS A 235 -20.35 10.23 8.63
N VAL A 236 -19.34 10.92 9.14
CA VAL A 236 -18.28 10.34 9.98
C VAL A 236 -18.33 10.98 11.36
N PRO A 237 -18.60 10.21 12.43
CA PRO A 237 -18.57 10.73 13.78
C PRO A 237 -17.19 11.30 14.15
N ALA A 238 -17.17 12.30 15.03
CA ALA A 238 -15.94 12.89 15.54
C ALA A 238 -15.07 11.85 16.27
N ILE A 239 -13.75 12.02 16.17
CA ILE A 239 -12.79 11.22 16.93
C ILE A 239 -12.65 11.76 18.35
N ALA A 240 -12.01 10.96 19.21
CA ALA A 240 -11.59 11.38 20.53
C ALA A 240 -10.10 11.11 20.74
N THR A 241 -9.57 11.64 21.82
CA THR A 241 -8.23 11.34 22.31
C THR A 241 -8.32 10.75 23.72
N ILE A 242 -7.45 9.79 23.98
CA ILE A 242 -7.16 9.25 25.31
C ILE A 242 -5.63 9.15 25.37
N GLU A 243 -5.01 9.76 26.37
CA GLU A 243 -3.55 9.67 26.54
C GLU A 243 -3.12 8.20 26.66
N GLY A 244 -2.20 7.76 25.80
CA GLY A 244 -1.78 6.36 25.67
C GLY A 244 -2.41 5.60 24.50
N MET A 245 -3.27 6.26 23.70
CA MET A 245 -3.86 5.73 22.47
C MET A 245 -3.39 6.54 21.26
N ASP A 246 -3.15 5.88 20.13
CA ASP A 246 -2.78 6.52 18.86
C ASP A 246 -4.00 7.05 18.09
N LEU A 247 -5.16 6.40 18.26
CA LEU A 247 -6.42 6.82 17.63
C LEU A 247 -7.62 6.27 18.41
N VAL A 248 -8.64 7.10 18.65
CA VAL A 248 -9.94 6.68 19.21
C VAL A 248 -11.05 7.15 18.28
N THR A 249 -11.75 6.20 17.67
CA THR A 249 -12.87 6.46 16.78
C THR A 249 -14.19 6.00 17.41
N GLU A 250 -15.31 6.29 16.73
CA GLU A 250 -16.55 5.53 16.93
C GLU A 250 -16.29 4.02 16.66
N GLY A 251 -17.26 3.16 16.86
CA GLY A 251 -17.18 1.75 16.55
C GLY A 251 -17.64 1.46 15.13
N ILE A 252 -18.87 0.97 15.04
CA ILE A 252 -19.33 0.22 13.88
C ILE A 252 -19.56 1.09 12.64
N ILE A 253 -19.94 2.36 12.82
CA ILE A 253 -20.21 3.27 11.70
C ILE A 253 -18.91 3.60 10.97
N THR A 254 -17.86 3.93 11.72
CA THR A 254 -16.52 4.15 11.16
C THR A 254 -15.98 2.88 10.50
N LEU A 255 -16.11 1.72 11.17
CA LEU A 255 -15.61 0.45 10.65
C LEU A 255 -16.32 0.00 9.36
N GLN A 256 -17.63 0.26 9.24
CA GLN A 256 -18.39 -0.01 8.03
C GLN A 256 -17.84 0.77 6.84
N GLN A 257 -17.61 2.07 7.01
CA GLN A 257 -17.05 2.92 5.96
C GLN A 257 -15.61 2.51 5.60
N VAL A 258 -14.80 2.18 6.61
CA VAL A 258 -13.44 1.67 6.37
C VAL A 258 -13.47 0.34 5.62
N ALA A 259 -14.42 -0.56 5.90
CA ALA A 259 -14.59 -1.81 5.16
C ALA A 259 -14.98 -1.56 3.69
N ASP A 260 -15.92 -0.64 3.45
CA ASP A 260 -16.34 -0.27 2.10
C ASP A 260 -15.19 0.39 1.30
N LEU A 261 -14.38 1.24 1.95
CA LEU A 261 -13.16 1.80 1.35
C LEU A 261 -12.07 0.74 1.14
N ALA A 262 -11.97 -0.27 2.01
CA ALA A 262 -10.98 -1.33 1.84
C ALA A 262 -11.26 -2.16 0.58
N GLU A 263 -12.53 -2.48 0.31
CA GLU A 263 -12.95 -3.17 -0.91
C GLU A 263 -12.68 -2.30 -2.16
N GLN A 264 -12.97 -1.01 -2.09
CA GLN A 264 -12.64 -0.08 -3.17
C GLN A 264 -11.13 0.04 -3.40
N TYR A 265 -10.34 0.12 -2.34
CA TYR A 265 -8.89 0.25 -2.40
C TYR A 265 -8.21 -0.97 -3.04
N VAL A 266 -8.74 -2.17 -2.78
CA VAL A 266 -8.29 -3.40 -3.46
C VAL A 266 -8.52 -3.29 -4.98
N SER A 267 -9.63 -2.68 -5.40
CA SER A 267 -9.96 -2.51 -6.81
C SER A 267 -9.27 -1.33 -7.51
N ASP A 268 -9.12 -0.19 -6.83
CA ASP A 268 -8.43 1.01 -7.31
C ASP A 268 -7.59 1.61 -6.18
N ASN A 269 -6.31 1.24 -6.18
CA ASN A 269 -5.36 1.64 -5.16
C ASN A 269 -4.91 3.11 -5.27
N ARG A 270 -5.38 3.86 -6.29
CA ARG A 270 -5.17 5.32 -6.36
C ARG A 270 -5.98 6.07 -5.30
N LEU A 271 -7.00 5.41 -4.73
CA LEU A 271 -7.76 5.91 -3.57
C LEU A 271 -6.86 6.31 -2.39
N SER A 272 -5.62 5.79 -2.33
CA SER A 272 -4.56 6.24 -1.43
C SER A 272 -4.40 7.77 -1.39
N ILE A 273 -4.50 8.48 -2.52
CA ILE A 273 -4.37 9.95 -2.58
C ILE A 273 -5.46 10.63 -1.76
N THR A 274 -6.70 10.20 -1.94
CA THR A 274 -7.88 10.76 -1.27
C THR A 274 -7.86 10.44 0.23
N ILE A 275 -7.57 9.19 0.60
CA ILE A 275 -7.52 8.74 2.00
C ILE A 275 -6.54 9.59 2.82
N ASN A 276 -5.36 9.90 2.26
CA ASN A 276 -4.33 10.65 2.97
C ASN A 276 -4.56 12.17 3.00
N SER A 277 -5.70 12.65 2.48
CA SER A 277 -6.06 14.07 2.50
C SER A 277 -7.08 14.41 3.61
N GLY A 278 -7.70 13.39 4.24
CA GLY A 278 -8.71 13.57 5.28
C GLY A 278 -8.14 13.48 6.71
N ASN A 279 -8.79 14.18 7.64
CA ASN A 279 -8.43 14.19 9.07
C ASN A 279 -9.50 13.54 9.97
N ASP A 280 -10.56 12.99 9.37
CA ASP A 280 -11.64 12.31 10.09
C ASP A 280 -11.24 10.88 10.52
N GLY A 281 -12.05 10.26 11.38
CA GLY A 281 -11.78 8.93 11.92
C GLY A 281 -11.68 7.81 10.88
N VAL A 282 -12.39 7.92 9.75
CA VAL A 282 -12.30 6.93 8.66
C VAL A 282 -10.97 7.10 7.93
N SER A 283 -10.63 8.32 7.52
CA SER A 283 -9.39 8.64 6.80
C SER A 283 -8.15 8.24 7.62
N LEU A 284 -8.12 8.59 8.91
CA LEU A 284 -7.03 8.23 9.82
C LEU A 284 -6.91 6.71 10.01
N LEU A 285 -8.04 6.02 10.20
CA LEU A 285 -8.01 4.56 10.38
C LEU A 285 -7.57 3.85 9.08
N CYS A 286 -8.00 4.32 7.92
CA CYS A 286 -7.50 3.84 6.63
C CYS A 286 -5.99 4.07 6.47
N ALA A 287 -5.47 5.25 6.85
CA ALA A 287 -4.03 5.52 6.82
C ALA A 287 -3.24 4.53 7.70
N TYR A 288 -3.71 4.26 8.93
CA TYR A 288 -3.08 3.26 9.79
C TYR A 288 -3.11 1.85 9.18
N LEU A 289 -4.27 1.40 8.70
CA LEU A 289 -4.46 0.01 8.28
C LEU A 289 -3.95 -0.30 6.86
N PHE A 290 -4.16 0.61 5.91
CA PHE A 290 -3.84 0.36 4.49
C PHE A 290 -2.41 0.75 4.17
N GLU A 291 -1.93 1.87 4.72
CA GLU A 291 -0.66 2.48 4.31
C GLU A 291 0.49 2.17 5.28
N GLN A 292 0.19 2.21 6.57
CA GLN A 292 1.22 2.11 7.60
C GLN A 292 1.43 0.69 8.10
N ALA A 293 0.38 -0.11 8.26
CA ALA A 293 0.48 -1.45 8.82
C ALA A 293 1.23 -2.43 7.92
N THR A 294 2.06 -3.28 8.53
CA THR A 294 2.48 -4.57 7.96
C THR A 294 1.78 -5.73 8.67
N ASP A 295 1.49 -5.54 9.96
CA ASP A 295 0.90 -6.51 10.87
C ASP A 295 -0.29 -5.85 11.58
N ILE A 296 -1.42 -6.54 11.65
CA ILE A 296 -2.64 -6.02 12.27
C ILE A 296 -3.17 -7.05 13.25
N ASN A 297 -3.32 -6.64 14.51
CA ASN A 297 -3.90 -7.46 15.57
C ASN A 297 -5.26 -6.89 15.98
N PHE A 298 -6.34 -7.57 15.59
CA PHE A 298 -7.68 -7.23 16.03
C PHE A 298 -7.99 -7.90 17.37
N PHE A 299 -8.43 -7.11 18.34
CA PHE A 299 -9.01 -7.56 19.60
C PHE A 299 -10.53 -7.34 19.53
N PHE A 300 -11.26 -8.41 19.31
CA PHE A 300 -12.70 -8.36 19.07
C PHE A 300 -13.47 -8.76 20.32
N GLY A 301 -14.02 -7.76 21.01
CA GLY A 301 -14.85 -7.94 22.19
C GLY A 301 -16.28 -8.37 21.85
N LYS A 302 -16.79 -9.28 22.69
CA LYS A 302 -18.10 -9.92 22.55
C LYS A 302 -19.23 -9.35 23.43
N ALA A 303 -19.03 -8.22 24.11
CA ALA A 303 -20.12 -7.60 24.86
C ALA A 303 -21.31 -7.24 23.95
N GLU A 304 -22.52 -7.50 24.42
CA GLU A 304 -23.74 -7.00 23.81
C GLU A 304 -23.82 -5.47 24.00
N ASN A 305 -24.15 -4.75 22.93
CA ASN A 305 -24.11 -3.29 22.93
C ASN A 305 -25.52 -2.74 23.21
N THR A 306 -25.85 -2.49 24.48
CA THR A 306 -27.17 -1.97 24.91
C THR A 306 -27.44 -0.52 24.47
N ALA A 307 -26.45 0.18 23.91
CA ALA A 307 -26.58 1.55 23.42
C ALA A 307 -27.10 1.65 21.96
N ASN A 308 -27.21 0.52 21.24
CA ASN A 308 -27.59 0.48 19.81
C ASN A 308 -29.02 -0.04 19.58
N ASP A 309 -29.88 -0.08 20.61
CA ASP A 309 -31.26 -0.58 20.48
C ASP A 309 -32.13 0.25 19.50
N ASP A 310 -31.73 1.48 19.17
CA ASP A 310 -32.41 2.30 18.16
C ASP A 310 -32.01 1.99 16.69
N LEU A 311 -30.98 1.16 16.46
CA LEU A 311 -30.41 0.90 15.12
C LEU A 311 -30.48 -0.56 14.65
N ASP A 312 -30.98 -1.50 15.49
CA ASP A 312 -31.12 -2.93 15.16
C ASP A 312 -29.83 -3.59 14.60
N ILE A 313 -28.66 -3.13 15.06
CA ILE A 313 -27.35 -3.66 14.65
C ILE A 313 -26.91 -4.72 15.66
N GLY A 314 -27.31 -5.98 15.43
CA GLY A 314 -26.92 -7.13 16.24
C GLY A 314 -25.42 -7.46 16.18
N MET A 315 -24.97 -8.32 17.10
CA MET A 315 -23.59 -8.85 17.17
C MET A 315 -23.10 -9.44 15.84
N ASP A 316 -24.03 -9.98 15.05
CA ASP A 316 -23.79 -10.55 13.72
C ASP A 316 -23.34 -9.49 12.70
N ALA A 317 -23.90 -8.27 12.75
CA ALA A 317 -23.53 -7.20 11.84
C ALA A 317 -22.09 -6.73 12.08
N LYS A 318 -21.68 -6.58 13.35
CA LYS A 318 -20.30 -6.25 13.72
C LYS A 318 -19.30 -7.30 13.22
N ALA A 319 -19.65 -8.58 13.34
CA ALA A 319 -18.81 -9.67 12.84
C ALA A 319 -18.69 -9.65 11.31
N ILE A 320 -19.79 -9.38 10.59
CA ILE A 320 -19.79 -9.27 9.11
C ILE A 320 -18.84 -8.16 8.65
N VAL A 321 -18.95 -6.96 9.22
CA VAL A 321 -18.09 -5.81 8.85
C VAL A 321 -16.62 -6.11 9.06
N ILE A 322 -16.27 -6.70 10.21
CA ILE A 322 -14.88 -7.04 10.51
C ILE A 322 -14.36 -8.14 9.59
N ASN A 323 -15.16 -9.14 9.27
CA ASN A 323 -14.72 -10.19 8.35
C ASN A 323 -14.48 -9.64 6.93
N ARG A 324 -15.33 -8.72 6.44
CA ARG A 324 -15.12 -8.01 5.17
C ARG A 324 -13.80 -7.23 5.18
N LEU A 325 -13.61 -6.37 6.19
CA LEU A 325 -12.39 -5.58 6.34
C LEU A 325 -11.14 -6.46 6.40
N ILE A 326 -11.17 -7.56 7.17
CA ILE A 326 -10.03 -8.47 7.30
C ILE A 326 -9.73 -9.19 5.98
N SER A 327 -10.75 -9.55 5.21
CA SER A 327 -10.57 -10.13 3.88
C SER A 327 -9.80 -9.16 2.98
N SER A 328 -10.26 -7.92 2.86
CA SER A 328 -9.61 -6.89 2.05
C SER A 328 -8.20 -6.58 2.52
N LEU A 329 -7.97 -6.47 3.84
CA LEU A 329 -6.62 -6.24 4.39
C LEU A 329 -5.65 -7.39 4.07
N ARG A 330 -6.11 -8.65 4.07
CA ARG A 330 -5.28 -9.78 3.66
C ARG A 330 -4.97 -9.77 2.18
N GLU A 331 -5.93 -9.37 1.35
CA GLU A 331 -5.73 -9.18 -0.09
C GLU A 331 -4.72 -8.07 -0.41
N MET A 332 -4.69 -7.01 0.42
CA MET A 332 -3.63 -5.99 0.41
C MET A 332 -2.26 -6.50 0.93
N GLY A 333 -2.12 -7.80 1.23
CA GLY A 333 -0.87 -8.41 1.68
C GLY A 333 -0.54 -8.19 3.17
N LYS A 334 -1.49 -7.74 4.00
CA LYS A 334 -1.27 -7.51 5.44
C LYS A 334 -1.33 -8.81 6.24
N ASN A 335 -0.52 -8.88 7.30
CA ASN A 335 -0.55 -10.00 8.25
C ASN A 335 -1.60 -9.76 9.33
N VAL A 336 -2.80 -10.32 9.17
CA VAL A 336 -3.94 -10.04 10.06
C VAL A 336 -4.24 -11.19 11.03
N LYS A 337 -4.19 -10.90 12.33
CA LYS A 337 -4.55 -11.81 13.43
C LYS A 337 -5.78 -11.30 14.18
N ILE A 338 -6.61 -12.23 14.67
CA ILE A 338 -7.81 -11.91 15.44
C ILE A 338 -7.75 -12.63 16.78
N SER A 339 -7.93 -11.87 17.86
CA SER A 339 -8.11 -12.38 19.22
C SER A 339 -9.52 -12.06 19.67
N ARG A 340 -10.35 -13.10 19.90
CA ARG A 340 -11.70 -12.92 20.45
C ARG A 340 -11.60 -12.79 21.96
N CYS A 341 -12.18 -11.72 22.48
CA CYS A 341 -12.07 -11.32 23.89
C CYS A 341 -13.43 -11.31 24.57
#